data_AF-A0A838PTQ0-F1
#
_entry.id   AF-A0A838PTQ0-F1
#
_cell.length_a   1.000
_cell.length_b   1.000
_cell.length_c   1.000
_cell.angle_alpha   90.00
_cell.angle_beta   90.00
_cell.angle_gamma   90.00
#
_symmetry.space_group_name_H-M   'P 1'
#
loop_
_entity.id
_entity.type
_entity.pdbx_description
1 polymer ?
#
loop_
_entity_poly.entity_id
_entity_poly.type
_entity_poly.pdbx_seq_one_letter_code
_entity_poly.pdbx_strand_id
1 'polypeptide(L)'
;MLTVFDWAVEVVEQYLTEVRPCLGCLEHPAMFLTERGTRIATAYVNKRFADIRAEAGLDELLTPHCLRHSYVTHLAEQGCRDSTFRTSPCVT
;
A
#
# COMPACT_ATOMS: atom_id res chain seq x y z
N MET A 1 1.19 -12.44 0.48
CA MET A 1 1.17 -11.03 0.91
C MET A 1 0.68 -11.06 2.35
N LEU A 2 1.55 -10.75 3.31
CA LEU A 2 1.21 -10.85 4.73
C LEU A 2 0.29 -9.66 5.08
N THR A 3 -1.02 -9.88 5.20
CA THR A 3 -1.96 -8.87 5.69
C THR A 3 -1.83 -8.80 7.19
N VAL A 4 -0.92 -7.94 7.67
CA VAL A 4 -0.72 -7.74 9.13
C VAL A 4 -1.79 -6.82 9.72
N PHE A 5 -2.60 -6.21 8.87
CA PHE A 5 -3.72 -5.37 9.27
C PHE A 5 -5.01 -5.93 8.69
N ASP A 6 -5.97 -6.22 9.56
CA ASP A 6 -7.27 -6.78 9.16
C ASP A 6 -8.04 -5.83 8.21
N TRP A 7 -7.88 -4.52 8.40
CA TRP A 7 -8.48 -3.47 7.55
C TRP A 7 -7.88 -3.41 6.13
N ALA A 8 -6.72 -4.03 5.87
CA ALA A 8 -6.08 -3.95 4.56
C ALA A 8 -6.94 -4.57 3.46
N VAL A 9 -7.70 -5.62 3.77
CA VAL A 9 -8.62 -6.26 2.83
C VAL A 9 -9.76 -5.30 2.48
N GLU A 10 -10.36 -4.67 3.49
CA GLU A 10 -11.47 -3.72 3.34
C GLU A 10 -11.07 -2.54 2.45
N VAL A 11 -9.88 -1.98 2.65
CA VAL A 11 -9.39 -0.86 1.84
C VAL A 11 -9.13 -1.27 0.39
N VAL A 12 -8.58 -2.47 0.16
CA VAL A 12 -8.38 -2.99 -1.20
C VAL A 12 -9.72 -3.24 -1.89
N GLU A 13 -10.69 -3.79 -1.17
CA GLU A 13 -12.04 -4.02 -1.68
C GLU A 13 -12.71 -2.70 -2.07
N GLN A 14 -12.66 -1.70 -1.19
CA GLN A 14 -13.18 -0.35 -1.48
C GLN A 14 -12.54 0.25 -2.73
N TYR A 15 -11.22 0.14 -2.88
CA TYR A 15 -10.54 0.62 -4.09
C TYR A 15 -11.03 -0.09 -5.36
N LEU A 16 -11.27 -1.41 -5.29
CA LEU A 16 -11.74 -2.19 -6.43
C LEU A 16 -13.20 -1.87 -6.81
N THR A 17 -14.05 -1.51 -5.86
CA THR A 17 -15.49 -1.26 -6.08
C THR A 17 -15.79 0.20 -6.38
N GLU A 18 -15.11 1.15 -5.74
CA GLU A 18 -15.42 2.58 -5.85
C GLU A 18 -14.48 3.30 -6.83
N VAL A 19 -13.18 3.03 -6.76
CA VAL A 19 -12.16 3.81 -7.48
C VAL A 19 -11.85 3.21 -8.85
N ARG A 20 -11.67 1.88 -8.92
CA ARG A 20 -11.27 1.20 -10.16
C ARG A 20 -12.27 1.36 -11.31
N PRO A 21 -13.60 1.36 -11.09
CA PRO A 21 -14.56 1.62 -12.17
C PRO A 21 -14.47 3.05 -12.74
N CYS A 22 -14.11 4.02 -11.90
CA CYS A 22 -13.96 5.43 -12.31
C CYS A 22 -12.78 5.64 -13.28
N LEU A 23 -11.80 4.74 -13.30
CA LEU A 23 -10.63 4.81 -14.18
C LEU A 23 -10.91 4.30 -15.62
N GLY A 24 -12.13 3.81 -15.89
CA GLY A 24 -12.58 3.44 -17.24
C GLY A 24 -11.85 2.26 -17.90
N CYS A 25 -10.97 1.57 -17.17
CA CYS A 25 -10.08 0.51 -17.68
C CYS A 25 -10.26 -0.80 -16.89
N LEU A 26 -11.48 -1.33 -16.88
CA LEU A 26 -11.84 -2.55 -16.13
C LEU A 26 -11.07 -3.79 -16.58
N GLU A 27 -10.72 -3.88 -17.86
CA GLU A 27 -10.05 -5.05 -18.46
C GLU A 27 -8.52 -5.05 -18.28
N HIS A 28 -7.92 -3.98 -17.76
CA HIS A 28 -6.47 -3.91 -17.64
C HIS A 28 -5.97 -4.87 -16.53
N PRO A 29 -4.95 -5.72 -16.79
CA PRO A 29 -4.50 -6.76 -15.86
C PRO A 29 -3.73 -6.24 -14.64
N ALA A 30 -3.56 -4.92 -14.51
CA ALA A 30 -2.82 -4.33 -13.40
C ALA A 30 -3.80 -3.82 -12.35
N MET A 31 -3.51 -4.09 -11.08
CA MET A 31 -4.34 -3.67 -9.95
C MET A 31 -4.34 -2.14 -9.77
N PHE A 32 -3.17 -1.52 -9.89
CA PHE A 32 -3.00 -0.07 -9.75
C PHE A 32 -2.75 0.58 -11.11
N LEU A 33 -3.67 1.46 -11.49
CA LEU A 33 -3.64 2.20 -12.75
C LEU A 33 -3.49 3.69 -12.50
N THR A 34 -2.97 4.40 -13.50
CA THR A 34 -3.04 5.85 -13.55
C THR A 34 -4.41 6.29 -14.08
N GLU A 35 -4.75 7.57 -13.93
CA GLU A 35 -5.96 8.17 -14.51
C GLU A 35 -6.06 7.98 -16.04
N ARG A 36 -4.93 7.72 -16.70
CA ARG A 36 -4.85 7.45 -18.14
C ARG A 36 -5.00 5.97 -18.50
N GLY A 37 -5.32 5.11 -17.52
CA GLY A 37 -5.54 3.68 -17.75
C GLY A 37 -4.26 2.84 -17.91
N THR A 38 -3.09 3.40 -17.64
CA THR A 38 -1.80 2.69 -17.74
C THR A 38 -1.36 2.15 -16.39
N ARG A 39 -0.55 1.09 -16.37
CA ARG A 39 0.07 0.59 -15.14
C ARG A 39 0.88 1.70 -14.44
N ILE A 40 0.68 1.86 -13.14
CA ILE A 40 1.46 2.80 -12.34
C ILE A 40 2.94 2.39 -12.31
N ALA A 41 3.83 3.35 -12.59
CA ALA A 41 5.27 3.16 -12.49
C ALA A 41 5.77 3.63 -11.11
N THR A 42 6.81 2.98 -10.58
CA THR A 42 7.43 3.37 -9.30
C THR A 42 7.92 4.82 -9.31
N ALA A 43 8.45 5.29 -10.45
CA ALA A 43 8.86 6.68 -10.63
C ALA A 43 7.69 7.67 -10.47
N TYR A 44 6.49 7.30 -10.92
CA TYR A 44 5.29 8.12 -10.76
C TYR A 44 4.87 8.20 -9.29
N VAL A 45 4.91 7.08 -8.56
CA VAL A 45 4.63 7.05 -7.12
C VAL A 45 5.60 7.95 -6.36
N ASN A 46 6.91 7.86 -6.66
CA ASN A 46 7.92 8.72 -6.04
C ASN A 46 7.66 10.20 -6.33
N LYS A 47 7.30 10.56 -7.56
CA LYS A 47 6.98 11.94 -7.93
C LYS A 47 5.76 12.45 -7.16
N ARG A 48 4.65 11.71 -7.18
CA ARG A 48 3.42 12.10 -6.46
C ARG A 48 3.65 12.19 -4.96
N PHE A 49 4.47 11.31 -4.41
CA PHE A 49 4.87 11.38 -3.00
C PHE A 49 5.66 12.66 -2.70
N ALA A 50 6.61 13.03 -3.56
CA ALA A 50 7.36 14.28 -3.41
C ALA A 50 6.45 15.52 -3.52
N ASP A 51 5.48 15.52 -4.44
CA ASP A 51 4.48 16.60 -4.56
C ASP A 51 3.68 16.76 -3.25
N ILE A 52 3.09 15.66 -2.74
CA ILE A 52 2.30 15.66 -1.50
C ILE A 52 3.14 16.06 -0.30
N ARG A 53 4.40 15.60 -0.25
CA ARG A 53 5.35 15.94 0.80
C ARG A 53 5.66 17.43 0.81
N ALA A 54 5.87 18.03 -0.36
CA ALA A 54 6.08 19.47 -0.49
C ALA A 54 4.84 20.27 -0.07
N GLU A 55 3.65 19.83 -0.48
CA GLU A 55 2.37 20.44 -0.07
C GLU A 55 2.13 20.33 1.44
N ALA A 56 2.55 19.22 2.07
CA ALA A 56 2.44 19.00 3.50
C ALA A 56 3.56 19.68 4.34
N GLY A 57 4.53 20.34 3.69
CA GLY A 57 5.65 20.98 4.38
C GLY A 57 6.61 20.00 5.08
N LEU A 58 6.72 18.78 4.56
CA LEU A 58 7.53 17.70 5.12
C LEU A 58 8.96 17.69 4.55
N ASP A 59 9.90 17.12 5.31
CA ASP A 59 11.33 17.05 4.97
C ASP A 59 11.59 16.32 3.64
N GLU A 60 12.47 16.86 2.79
CA GLU A 60 12.87 16.31 1.51
C GLU A 60 13.55 14.93 1.59
N LEU A 61 14.05 14.54 2.75
CA LEU A 61 14.63 13.22 3.01
C LEU A 61 13.56 12.12 3.16
N LEU A 62 12.29 12.48 3.38
CA LEU A 62 11.21 11.51 3.43
C LEU A 62 10.99 10.92 2.04
N THR A 63 11.22 9.61 1.94
CA THR A 63 10.97 8.82 0.72
C THR A 63 10.08 7.63 1.04
N PRO A 64 9.41 7.02 0.03
CA PRO A 64 8.65 5.79 0.23
C PRO A 64 9.48 4.64 0.82
N HIS A 65 10.81 4.65 0.61
CA HIS A 65 11.71 3.67 1.20
C HIS A 65 11.82 3.85 2.73
N CYS A 66 11.92 5.09 3.21
CA CYS A 66 11.90 5.40 4.65
C CYS A 66 10.59 4.93 5.29
N LEU A 67 9.45 5.17 4.63
CA LEU A 67 8.14 4.69 5.09
C LEU A 67 8.10 3.17 5.20
N ARG A 68 8.66 2.46 4.21
CA ARG A 68 8.76 0.99 4.27
C ARG A 68 9.61 0.52 5.45
N HIS A 69 10.71 1.21 5.75
CA HIS A 69 11.54 0.89 6.92
C HIS A 69 10.78 1.13 8.22
N SER A 70 10.14 2.29 8.38
CA SER A 70 9.31 2.58 9.55
C SER A 70 8.16 1.58 9.70
N TYR A 71 7.53 1.14 8.61
CA TYR A 71 6.49 0.12 8.62
C TYR A 71 7.00 -1.23 9.12
N VAL A 72 8.15 -1.70 8.62
CA VAL A 72 8.74 -2.98 9.06
C VAL A 72 9.16 -2.91 10.53
N THR A 73 9.77 -1.81 10.97
CA THR A 73 10.10 -1.61 12.39
C THR A 73 8.84 -1.57 13.26
N HIS A 74 7.80 -0.84 12.83
CA HIS A 74 6.54 -0.75 13.55
C HIS A 74 5.82 -2.11 13.64
N LEU A 75 5.91 -2.94 12.59
CA LEU A 75 5.42 -4.31 12.61
C LEU A 75 6.26 -5.22 13.50
N ALA A 76 7.58 -5.06 13.55
CA ALA A 76 8.45 -5.82 14.43
C ALA A 76 8.23 -5.46 15.91
N GLU A 77 8.03 -4.18 16.22
CA GLU A 77 7.71 -3.69 17.57
C GLU A 77 6.33 -4.15 18.05
N GLN A 78 5.32 -4.17 17.16
CA GLN A 78 3.99 -4.69 17.48
C GLN A 78 3.95 -6.22 17.55
N GLY A 79 4.63 -6.90 16.62
CA GLY A 79 4.73 -8.36 16.57
C GLY A 79 5.56 -8.96 17.71
N CYS A 80 6.46 -8.18 18.33
CA CYS A 80 7.17 -8.60 19.54
C CYS A 80 6.27 -8.62 20.80
N ARG A 81 5.07 -8.03 20.75
CA ARG A 81 4.06 -8.11 21.83
C ARG A 81 2.95 -9.11 21.56
N ASP A 82 2.72 -9.52 20.31
CA ASP A 82 1.71 -10.52 19.99
C ASP A 82 2.32 -11.93 20.01
N SER A 83 2.17 -12.62 21.15
CA SER A 83 2.54 -14.03 21.32
C SER A 83 1.63 -15.01 20.54
N THR A 84 0.72 -14.50 19.71
CA THR A 84 -0.27 -15.27 18.95
C THR A 84 0.22 -15.70 17.57
N PHE A 85 1.51 -15.50 17.24
CA PHE A 85 2.14 -16.15 16.07
C PHE A 85 2.34 -17.67 16.29
N ARG A 86 1.33 -18.36 16.84
CA ARG A 86 1.27 -19.81 16.96
C ARG A 86 0.36 -20.35 15.87
N THR A 87 1.01 -20.70 14.75
CA THR A 87 0.64 -21.81 13.85
C THR A 87 -0.87 -22.01 13.63
N SER A 88 -1.44 -21.39 12.59
CA SER A 88 -2.60 -21.98 11.93
C SER A 88 -2.10 -23.05 10.94
N PRO A 89 -2.63 -24.28 10.99
CA PRO A 89 -2.17 -25.37 10.16
C PRO A 89 -2.58 -25.12 8.71
N CYS A 90 -1.66 -25.47 7.81
CA CYS A 90 -1.89 -25.55 6.38
C CYS A 90 -3.11 -26.43 6.10
N VAL A 91 -4.21 -25.84 5.62
CA VAL A 91 -5.34 -26.57 5.03
C VAL A 91 -4.98 -26.86 3.57
N THR A 92 -4.52 -28.08 3.31
CA THR A 92 -5.01 -29.06 2.31
C THR A 92 -4.06 -30.25 2.31
#